data_AF-A0A2T7WID1-F1
#
_entry.id   AF-A0A2T7WID1-F1
#
_cell.length_a   1.000
_cell.length_b   1.000
_cell.length_c   1.000
_cell.angle_alpha   90.00
_cell.angle_beta   90.00
_cell.angle_gamma   90.00
#
_symmetry.space_group_name_H-M   'P 1'
#
loop_
_entity.id
_entity.type
_entity.pdbx_description
1 polymer ?
#
loop_
_entity_poly.entity_id
_entity_poly.type
_entity_poly.pdbx_seq_one_letter_code
_entity_poly.pdbx_strand_id
1 'polypeptide(L)'
;MGKQEASDERHKIHGRWRRSPVKPRPNEGEVFLVPLGDGRSVAGQVLAKFRRVNYFLATFDVVLEGDAVFPSLQQLTTAPVSLLCLSLDAKLRNGDWPVIGRSPVSVIDSLPAFKVAVNEPWNFQIEDYSGTRTRPASPEDERLYPFRTVVAPIRLERAAQALEGLREWDREWDELLPDPETSWIRAFGE
;
A
#
# COMPACT_ATOMS: atom_id res chain seq x y z
N MET A 1 -23.35 -45.45 -45.37
CA MET A 1 -24.66 -45.58 -44.69
C MET A 1 -24.39 -46.04 -43.26
N GLY A 2 -24.75 -45.23 -42.24
CA GLY A 2 -24.73 -45.53 -40.78
C GLY A 2 -23.36 -45.39 -40.08
N LYS A 3 -23.03 -44.36 -39.27
CA LYS A 3 -23.44 -44.01 -37.87
C LYS A 3 -23.11 -45.11 -36.83
N GLN A 4 -22.62 -44.90 -35.60
CA GLN A 4 -22.02 -43.81 -34.79
C GLN A 4 -21.86 -44.38 -33.35
N GLU A 5 -20.74 -44.17 -32.66
CA GLU A 5 -20.55 -44.14 -31.17
C GLU A 5 -19.02 -44.08 -30.93
N ALA A 6 -18.35 -42.98 -30.59
CA ALA A 6 -18.45 -42.01 -29.48
C ALA A 6 -17.81 -42.50 -28.15
N SER A 7 -16.90 -41.65 -27.63
CA SER A 7 -16.26 -41.62 -26.29
C SER A 7 -15.09 -42.62 -26.10
N ASP A 8 -13.90 -42.22 -25.65
CA ASP A 8 -13.59 -41.22 -24.62
C ASP A 8 -12.19 -40.61 -24.87
N GLU A 9 -12.14 -39.37 -25.40
CA GLU A 9 -10.94 -38.54 -25.37
C GLU A 9 -10.80 -37.93 -23.98
N ARG A 10 -9.88 -38.45 -23.16
CA ARG A 10 -9.35 -37.72 -22.00
C ARG A 10 -7.92 -37.32 -22.26
N HIS A 11 -7.77 -36.23 -23.02
CA HIS A 11 -6.51 -35.48 -23.09
C HIS A 11 -6.21 -34.89 -21.71
N LYS A 12 -5.34 -35.59 -20.98
CA LYS A 12 -4.70 -35.12 -19.75
C LYS A 12 -3.74 -33.97 -20.08
N ILE A 13 -4.24 -32.75 -20.12
CA ILE A 13 -3.44 -31.52 -20.15
C ILE A 13 -2.73 -31.32 -18.80
N HIS A 14 -1.53 -31.91 -18.66
CA HIS A 14 -0.58 -31.55 -17.60
C HIS A 14 0.19 -30.30 -18.01
N GLY A 15 -0.49 -29.15 -18.00
CA GLY A 15 0.18 -27.85 -18.08
C GLY A 15 0.98 -27.63 -16.80
N ARG A 16 2.28 -27.88 -16.84
CA ARG A 16 3.22 -27.51 -15.78
C ARG A 16 3.23 -25.99 -15.69
N TRP A 17 2.45 -25.42 -14.78
CA TRP A 17 2.52 -24.01 -14.42
C TRP A 17 3.96 -23.68 -14.05
N ARG A 18 4.70 -23.03 -14.96
CA ARG A 18 5.98 -22.40 -14.63
C ARG A 18 5.63 -21.31 -13.64
N ARG A 19 5.87 -21.55 -12.35
CA ARG A 19 5.88 -20.46 -11.36
C ARG A 19 6.92 -19.46 -11.85
N SER A 20 6.46 -18.27 -12.24
CA SER A 20 7.35 -17.13 -12.41
C SER A 20 8.21 -17.03 -11.13
N PRO A 21 9.53 -16.78 -11.24
CA PRO A 21 10.34 -16.61 -10.06
C PRO A 21 9.70 -15.52 -9.20
N VAL A 22 9.42 -15.85 -7.95
CA VAL A 22 8.81 -14.89 -7.04
C VAL A 22 9.77 -13.73 -6.90
N LYS A 23 9.31 -12.51 -7.21
CA LYS A 23 10.16 -11.32 -7.10
C LYS A 23 10.68 -11.17 -5.66
N PRO A 24 11.89 -10.59 -5.48
CA PRO A 24 12.38 -10.23 -4.16
C PRO A 24 11.35 -9.40 -3.38
N ARG A 25 11.48 -9.41 -2.06
CA ARG A 25 10.64 -8.55 -1.21
C ARG A 25 10.93 -7.07 -1.50
N PRO A 26 9.91 -6.20 -1.42
CA PRO A 26 10.11 -4.78 -1.64
C PRO A 26 11.09 -4.15 -0.66
N ASN A 27 11.72 -3.07 -1.10
CA ASN A 27 12.67 -2.27 -0.34
C ASN A 27 12.24 -0.81 -0.23
N GLU A 28 12.64 -0.16 0.85
CA GLU A 28 12.34 1.25 1.09
C GLU A 28 12.92 2.13 -0.03
N GLY A 29 12.12 3.09 -0.46
CA GLY A 29 12.40 3.98 -1.59
C GLY A 29 12.06 3.40 -2.96
N GLU A 30 11.68 2.12 -3.09
CA GLU A 30 11.20 1.60 -4.37
C GLU A 30 9.93 2.33 -4.80
N VAL A 31 9.95 2.82 -6.04
CA VAL A 31 8.84 3.52 -6.68
C VAL A 31 8.12 2.54 -7.59
N PHE A 32 6.80 2.46 -7.47
CA PHE A 32 5.94 1.56 -8.22
C PHE A 32 4.77 2.29 -8.86
N LEU A 33 4.10 1.61 -9.79
CA LEU A 33 2.87 2.10 -10.42
C LEU A 33 1.67 1.29 -9.95
N VAL A 34 0.60 1.98 -9.57
CA VAL A 34 -0.70 1.37 -9.28
C VAL A 34 -1.59 1.58 -10.51
N PRO A 35 -1.98 0.52 -11.24
CA PRO A 35 -2.81 0.66 -12.42
C PRO A 35 -4.24 1.06 -12.04
N LEU A 36 -4.79 2.03 -12.76
CA LEU A 36 -6.16 2.49 -12.57
C LEU A 36 -7.18 1.64 -13.37
N GLY A 37 -6.71 0.91 -14.38
CA GLY A 37 -7.51 -0.02 -15.18
C GLY A 37 -8.06 0.55 -16.49
N ASP A 38 -7.87 1.84 -16.74
CA ASP A 38 -8.26 2.57 -17.95
C ASP A 38 -7.05 2.98 -18.82
N GLY A 39 -5.89 2.36 -18.57
CA GLY A 39 -4.62 2.70 -19.23
C GLY A 39 -3.77 3.72 -18.46
N ARG A 40 -4.34 4.39 -17.45
CA ARG A 40 -3.63 5.29 -16.55
C ARG A 40 -3.06 4.56 -15.33
N SER A 41 -2.11 5.18 -14.65
CA SER A 41 -1.56 4.70 -13.38
C SER A 41 -1.25 5.86 -12.45
N VAL A 42 -1.29 5.62 -11.13
CA VAL A 42 -0.72 6.56 -10.16
C VAL A 42 0.63 6.06 -9.67
N ALA A 43 1.53 7.00 -9.38
CA ALA A 43 2.83 6.68 -8.79
C ALA A 43 2.67 6.39 -7.29
N GLY A 44 3.41 5.40 -6.80
CA GLY A 44 3.53 5.11 -5.38
C GLY A 44 4.95 4.77 -4.96
N GLN A 45 5.20 4.77 -3.64
CA GLN A 45 6.51 4.47 -3.08
C GLN A 45 6.39 3.62 -1.81
N VAL A 46 7.35 2.71 -1.63
CA VAL A 46 7.56 2.00 -0.37
C VAL A 46 8.28 2.95 0.59
N LEU A 47 7.57 3.48 1.58
CA LEU A 47 8.11 4.49 2.49
C LEU A 47 8.94 3.88 3.62
N ALA A 48 8.44 2.81 4.23
CA ALA A 48 9.09 2.15 5.37
C ALA A 48 8.64 0.70 5.50
N LYS A 49 9.41 -0.10 6.24
CA LYS A 49 9.03 -1.43 6.69
C LYS A 49 8.53 -1.40 8.13
N PHE A 50 7.44 -2.10 8.42
CA PHE A 50 7.02 -2.40 9.78
C PHE A 50 7.16 -3.89 10.04
N ARG A 51 7.97 -4.23 11.05
CA ARG A 51 8.32 -5.62 11.37
C ARG A 51 8.85 -6.34 10.11
N ARG A 52 8.50 -7.62 9.90
CA ARG A 52 9.12 -8.46 8.86
C ARG A 52 8.43 -8.46 7.50
N VAL A 53 7.13 -8.16 7.44
CA VAL A 53 6.29 -8.44 6.26
C VAL A 53 5.29 -7.33 5.91
N ASN A 54 5.26 -6.25 6.67
CA ASN A 54 4.35 -5.13 6.42
C ASN A 54 5.13 -3.91 5.94
N TYR A 55 4.50 -3.12 5.09
CA TYR A 55 5.12 -2.02 4.37
C TYR A 55 4.21 -0.80 4.42
N PHE A 56 4.77 0.36 4.77
CA PHE A 56 4.10 1.63 4.54
C PHE A 56 4.20 1.95 3.05
N LEU A 57 3.06 2.00 2.38
CA LEU A 57 2.93 2.31 0.97
C LEU A 57 2.15 3.61 0.83
N ALA A 58 2.64 4.51 0.00
CA ALA A 58 1.94 5.73 -0.36
C ALA A 58 1.72 5.82 -1.87
N THR A 59 0.65 6.49 -2.27
CA THR A 59 0.48 7.01 -3.63
C THR A 59 0.60 8.53 -3.59
N PHE A 60 1.01 9.10 -4.71
CA PHE A 60 1.13 10.54 -4.88
C PHE A 60 0.05 11.06 -5.82
N ASP A 61 -0.29 12.34 -5.69
CA ASP A 61 -1.23 13.07 -6.55
C ASP A 61 -0.60 13.36 -7.93
N VAL A 62 -0.28 12.28 -8.64
CA VAL A 62 0.26 12.30 -10.01
C VAL A 62 -0.29 11.12 -10.77
N VAL A 63 -1.05 11.44 -11.82
CA VAL A 63 -1.57 10.46 -12.78
C VAL A 63 -0.66 10.41 -14.00
N LEU A 64 -0.33 9.18 -14.41
CA LEU A 64 0.53 8.88 -15.53
C LEU A 64 -0.30 8.27 -16.66
N GLU A 65 -0.30 8.96 -17.79
CA GLU A 65 -0.86 8.48 -19.06
C GLU A 65 0.17 7.57 -19.75
N GLY A 66 -0.30 6.48 -20.38
CA GLY A 66 0.57 5.45 -20.93
C GLY A 66 1.51 5.91 -22.07
N ASP A 67 1.18 6.99 -22.77
CA ASP A 67 1.92 7.55 -23.90
C ASP A 67 2.60 8.90 -23.60
N ALA A 68 2.45 9.43 -22.37
CA ALA A 68 3.01 10.72 -21.99
C ALA A 68 4.50 10.65 -21.66
N VAL A 69 5.14 11.82 -21.69
CA VAL A 69 6.52 11.98 -21.20
C VAL A 69 6.55 11.64 -19.71
N PHE A 70 7.32 10.61 -19.38
CA PHE A 70 7.42 10.09 -18.01
C PHE A 70 8.19 11.08 -17.11
N PRO A 71 7.58 11.62 -16.03
CA PRO A 71 8.29 12.49 -15.08
C PRO A 71 9.46 11.76 -14.41
N SER A 72 10.46 12.51 -13.94
CA SER A 72 11.52 11.91 -13.13
C SER A 72 10.96 11.29 -11.84
N LEU A 73 11.59 10.24 -11.34
CA LEU A 73 11.17 9.59 -10.08
C LEU A 73 11.10 10.58 -8.92
N GLN A 74 12.02 11.55 -8.88
CA GLN A 74 12.01 12.60 -7.87
C GLN A 74 10.75 13.45 -7.95
N GLN A 75 10.35 13.89 -9.15
CA GLN A 75 9.11 14.67 -9.33
C GLN A 75 7.88 13.90 -8.87
N LEU A 76 7.82 12.59 -9.17
CA LEU A 76 6.72 11.73 -8.71
C LEU A 76 6.65 11.67 -7.18
N THR A 77 7.80 11.45 -6.52
CA THR A 77 7.85 11.24 -5.06
C THR A 77 7.81 12.51 -4.23
N THR A 78 7.89 13.69 -4.85
CA THR A 78 7.73 15.00 -4.18
C THR A 78 6.34 15.60 -4.30
N ALA A 79 5.46 14.99 -5.12
CA ALA A 79 4.08 15.42 -5.19
C ALA A 79 3.33 15.13 -3.87
N PRO A 80 2.18 15.77 -3.61
CA PRO A 80 1.37 15.50 -2.41
C PRO A 80 1.03 14.01 -2.29
N VAL A 81 1.07 13.48 -1.06
CA VAL A 81 0.60 12.11 -0.80
C VAL A 81 -0.92 12.11 -0.87
N SER A 82 -1.49 11.25 -1.72
CA SER A 82 -2.93 11.11 -1.89
C SER A 82 -3.51 9.99 -1.01
N LEU A 83 -2.77 8.89 -0.86
CA LEU A 83 -3.15 7.76 0.00
C LEU A 83 -1.92 7.24 0.73
N LEU A 84 -2.12 6.74 1.94
CA LEU A 84 -1.11 6.14 2.80
C LEU A 84 -1.69 4.92 3.51
N CYS A 85 -0.96 3.81 3.52
CA CYS A 85 -1.41 2.62 4.23
C CYS A 85 -0.27 1.76 4.73
N LEU A 86 -0.54 0.98 5.77
CA LEU A 86 0.26 -0.18 6.14
C LEU A 86 -0.30 -1.42 5.46
N SER A 87 0.47 -2.06 4.58
CA SER A 87 -0.01 -3.13 3.70
C SER A 87 0.99 -4.27 3.56
N LEU A 88 0.55 -5.34 2.90
CA LEU A 88 1.36 -6.47 2.44
C LEU A 88 1.90 -6.24 1.02
N ASP A 89 2.83 -7.09 0.58
CA ASP A 89 3.60 -6.94 -0.65
C ASP A 89 3.08 -7.72 -1.87
N ALA A 90 1.86 -8.28 -1.80
CA ALA A 90 1.35 -9.19 -2.83
C ALA A 90 1.33 -8.59 -4.24
N LYS A 91 0.80 -7.36 -4.39
CA LYS A 91 0.70 -6.67 -5.69
C LYS A 91 2.09 -6.36 -6.29
N LEU A 92 3.07 -6.01 -5.45
CA LEU A 92 4.45 -5.76 -5.86
C LEU A 92 5.16 -7.06 -6.29
N ARG A 93 5.03 -8.12 -5.47
CA ARG A 93 5.72 -9.39 -5.70
C ARG A 93 5.17 -10.19 -6.87
N ASN A 94 3.86 -10.07 -7.12
CA ASN A 94 3.21 -10.67 -8.28
C ASN A 94 3.49 -9.87 -9.57
N GLY A 95 3.93 -8.61 -9.43
CA GLY A 95 4.17 -7.73 -10.57
C GLY A 95 2.92 -7.03 -11.08
N ASP A 96 1.80 -7.10 -10.35
CA ASP A 96 0.59 -6.34 -10.63
C ASP A 96 0.87 -4.82 -10.52
N TRP A 97 1.75 -4.44 -9.59
CA TRP A 97 2.31 -3.09 -9.49
C TRP A 97 3.78 -3.11 -9.89
N PRO A 98 4.12 -2.68 -11.13
CA PRO A 98 5.50 -2.70 -11.58
C PRO A 98 6.34 -1.67 -10.83
N VAL A 99 7.52 -2.10 -10.36
CA VAL A 99 8.55 -1.20 -9.80
C VAL A 99 9.32 -0.58 -10.96
N ILE A 100 9.39 0.75 -10.96
CA ILE A 100 9.99 1.56 -12.03
C ILE A 100 11.36 2.15 -11.65
N GLY A 101 11.74 2.04 -10.37
CA GLY A 101 13.05 2.46 -9.90
C GLY A 101 13.06 2.73 -8.40
N ARG A 102 14.01 3.54 -7.95
CA ARG A 102 14.18 3.90 -6.54
C ARG A 102 14.43 5.40 -6.41
N SER A 103 13.80 6.03 -5.42
CA SER A 103 13.97 7.43 -5.05
C SER A 103 14.12 7.53 -3.52
N PRO A 104 14.82 8.55 -2.98
CA PRO A 104 14.79 8.82 -1.54
C PRO A 104 13.35 8.99 -1.01
N VAL A 105 13.13 8.64 0.25
CA VAL A 105 11.84 8.82 0.93
C VAL A 105 11.87 10.17 1.64
N SER A 106 11.11 11.15 1.13
CA SER A 106 11.06 12.52 1.69
C SER A 106 9.87 12.77 2.60
N VAL A 107 8.93 11.84 2.70
CA VAL A 107 7.65 11.98 3.44
C VAL A 107 7.58 11.10 4.68
N ILE A 108 8.74 10.71 5.23
CA ILE A 108 8.81 9.82 6.40
C ILE A 108 8.16 10.46 7.65
N ASP A 109 8.24 11.77 7.77
CA ASP A 109 7.68 12.54 8.91
C ASP A 109 6.14 12.56 8.90
N SER A 110 5.54 12.28 7.74
CA SER A 110 4.09 12.18 7.58
C SER A 110 3.53 10.80 7.94
N LEU A 111 4.39 9.82 8.29
CA LEU A 111 3.90 8.51 8.72
C LEU A 111 3.14 8.61 10.06
N PRO A 112 2.10 7.80 10.28
CA PRO A 112 1.30 7.87 11.51
C PRO A 112 2.02 7.29 12.72
N ALA A 113 1.69 7.81 13.89
CA ALA A 113 1.77 7.09 15.15
C ALA A 113 0.44 6.40 15.45
N PHE A 114 0.48 5.41 16.34
CA PHE A 114 -0.66 4.55 16.65
C PHE A 114 -0.85 4.41 18.14
N LYS A 115 -2.11 4.30 18.58
CA LYS A 115 -2.39 3.78 19.91
C LYS A 115 -2.33 2.25 19.90
N VAL A 116 -1.69 1.70 20.92
CA VAL A 116 -1.58 0.26 21.15
C VAL A 116 -1.98 -0.05 22.58
N ALA A 117 -2.81 -1.08 22.75
CA ALA A 117 -3.29 -1.50 24.06
C ALA A 117 -2.21 -2.37 24.74
N VAL A 118 -1.86 -2.05 25.97
CA VAL A 118 -0.85 -2.74 26.78
C VAL A 118 -1.41 -3.11 28.16
N ASN A 119 -1.15 -4.35 28.58
CA ASN A 119 -1.49 -4.93 29.90
C ASN A 119 -2.98 -4.91 30.29
N GLU A 120 -3.31 -5.62 31.36
CA GLU A 120 -4.60 -5.53 32.05
C GLU A 120 -4.44 -4.79 33.40
N PRO A 121 -5.35 -3.85 33.76
CA PRO A 121 -6.41 -3.28 32.92
C PRO A 121 -5.83 -2.50 31.73
N TRP A 122 -6.59 -2.38 30.64
CA TRP A 122 -6.14 -1.76 29.39
C TRP A 122 -5.57 -0.36 29.63
N ASN A 123 -4.27 -0.24 29.44
CA ASN A 123 -3.61 1.04 29.31
C ASN A 123 -3.19 1.21 27.84
N PHE A 124 -3.16 2.45 27.35
CA PHE A 124 -2.70 2.71 26.00
C PHE A 124 -1.29 3.30 26.00
N GLN A 125 -0.50 2.88 25.01
CA GLN A 125 0.73 3.55 24.62
C GLN A 125 0.58 4.12 23.23
N ILE A 126 1.28 5.21 22.96
CA ILE A 126 1.49 5.72 21.61
C ILE A 126 2.80 5.17 21.11
N GLU A 127 2.77 4.58 19.92
CA GLU A 127 3.89 3.94 19.24
C GLU A 127 4.11 4.64 17.89
N ASP A 128 5.36 4.92 17.54
CA ASP A 128 5.68 5.49 16.23
C ASP A 128 5.41 4.50 15.07
N TYR A 129 5.57 4.97 13.83
CA TYR A 129 5.34 4.13 12.65
C TYR A 129 6.21 2.87 12.66
N SER A 130 7.44 2.95 13.19
CA SER A 130 8.43 1.86 13.17
C SER A 130 8.19 0.83 14.27
N GLY A 131 7.55 1.24 15.36
CA GLY A 131 7.37 0.42 16.56
C GLY A 131 8.54 0.40 17.51
N THR A 132 9.44 1.38 17.39
CA THR A 132 10.66 1.47 18.21
C THR A 132 10.57 2.55 19.27
N ARG A 133 9.78 3.61 19.04
CA ARG A 133 9.52 4.68 20.01
C ARG A 133 8.14 4.48 20.60
N THR A 134 8.07 4.53 21.93
CA THR A 134 6.81 4.42 22.66
C THR A 134 6.75 5.44 23.78
N ARG A 135 5.53 5.88 24.12
CA ARG A 135 5.23 6.66 25.32
C ARG A 135 3.85 6.31 25.86
N PRO A 136 3.56 6.55 27.14
CA PRO A 136 2.19 6.46 27.65
C PRO A 136 1.23 7.37 26.87
N ALA A 137 0.01 6.91 26.65
CA ALA A 137 -1.06 7.72 26.08
C ALA A 137 -1.73 8.57 27.18
N SER A 138 -2.07 9.81 26.82
CA SER A 138 -3.01 10.65 27.56
C SER A 138 -4.45 10.34 27.13
N PRO A 139 -5.47 10.79 27.89
CA PRO A 139 -6.88 10.66 27.48
C PRO A 139 -7.23 11.37 26.16
N GLU A 140 -6.43 12.36 25.74
CA GLU A 140 -6.55 12.99 24.43
C GLU A 140 -5.98 12.10 23.34
N ASP A 141 -4.78 11.53 23.56
CA ASP A 141 -4.15 10.61 22.62
C ASP A 141 -5.04 9.39 22.30
N GLU A 142 -5.73 8.84 23.32
CA GLU A 142 -6.63 7.70 23.14
C GLU A 142 -7.79 7.98 22.18
N ARG A 143 -8.22 9.25 22.09
CA ARG A 143 -9.29 9.69 21.19
C ARG A 143 -8.75 10.05 19.81
N LEU A 144 -7.56 10.66 19.77
CA LEU A 144 -6.93 11.16 18.55
C LEU A 144 -6.28 10.05 17.72
N TYR A 145 -5.41 9.24 18.33
CA TYR A 145 -4.60 8.29 17.57
C TYR A 145 -5.41 7.04 17.19
N PRO A 146 -5.26 6.57 15.94
CA PRO A 146 -5.92 5.35 15.49
C PRO A 146 -5.23 4.11 16.03
N PHE A 147 -5.97 3.00 16.05
CA PHE A 147 -5.33 1.69 16.13
C PHE A 147 -4.57 1.41 14.84
N ARG A 148 -3.48 0.64 14.96
CA ARG A 148 -2.77 0.16 13.78
C ARG A 148 -3.58 -0.89 13.04
N THR A 149 -3.89 -0.60 11.78
CA THR A 149 -4.55 -1.53 10.86
C THR A 149 -3.60 -1.90 9.72
N VAL A 150 -3.58 -3.18 9.35
CA VAL A 150 -2.93 -3.66 8.12
C VAL A 150 -4.01 -3.95 7.09
N VAL A 151 -3.92 -3.32 5.93
CA VAL A 151 -4.91 -3.49 4.85
C VAL A 151 -4.36 -4.34 3.71
N ALA A 152 -5.25 -4.99 2.97
CA ALA A 152 -4.86 -5.67 1.74
C ALA A 152 -4.49 -4.63 0.67
N PRO A 153 -3.43 -4.86 -0.14
CA PRO A 153 -2.95 -3.87 -1.12
C PRO A 153 -4.00 -3.50 -2.18
N ILE A 154 -4.96 -4.40 -2.47
CA ILE A 154 -6.07 -4.09 -3.36
C ILE A 154 -6.91 -2.90 -2.88
N ARG A 155 -6.99 -2.62 -1.56
CA ARG A 155 -7.72 -1.45 -1.05
C ARG A 155 -7.08 -0.14 -1.48
N LEU A 156 -5.75 -0.06 -1.52
CA LEU A 156 -5.02 1.10 -2.03
C LEU A 156 -5.33 1.35 -3.52
N GLU A 157 -5.33 0.29 -4.34
CA GLU A 157 -5.68 0.38 -5.77
C GLU A 157 -7.12 0.85 -5.99
N ARG A 158 -8.07 0.32 -5.21
CA ARG A 158 -9.47 0.74 -5.30
C ARG A 158 -9.66 2.19 -4.83
N ALA A 159 -9.01 2.60 -3.75
CA ALA A 159 -9.05 3.99 -3.32
C ALA A 159 -8.44 4.93 -4.39
N ALA A 160 -7.33 4.55 -5.02
CA ALA A 160 -6.74 5.33 -6.11
C ALA A 160 -7.68 5.46 -7.32
N GLN A 161 -8.36 4.37 -7.72
CA GLN A 161 -9.41 4.41 -8.74
C GLN A 161 -10.55 5.37 -8.38
N ALA A 162 -10.92 5.44 -7.10
CA ALA A 162 -12.01 6.26 -6.62
C ALA A 162 -11.66 7.76 -6.62
N LEU A 163 -10.43 8.12 -6.22
CA LEU A 163 -9.92 9.49 -6.35
C LEU A 163 -9.99 9.99 -7.80
N GLU A 164 -9.78 9.09 -8.76
CA GLU A 164 -9.80 9.35 -10.20
C GLU A 164 -11.19 9.21 -10.84
N GLY A 165 -12.26 9.07 -10.04
CA GLY A 165 -13.64 9.00 -10.53
C GLY A 165 -13.99 7.71 -11.29
N LEU A 166 -13.14 6.69 -11.27
CA LEU A 166 -13.37 5.40 -11.94
C LEU A 166 -14.28 4.46 -11.14
N ARG A 167 -14.57 4.83 -9.89
CA ARG A 167 -15.52 4.15 -9.00
C ARG A 167 -15.96 5.07 -7.87
N GLU A 168 -17.04 4.69 -7.20
CA GLU A 168 -17.50 5.38 -5.99
C GLU A 168 -16.53 5.18 -4.82
N TRP A 169 -16.33 6.24 -4.03
CA TRP A 169 -15.55 6.22 -2.79
C TRP A 169 -16.29 5.46 -1.69
N ASP A 170 -15.65 4.44 -1.13
CA ASP A 170 -16.14 3.73 0.05
C ASP A 170 -15.61 4.40 1.32
N ARG A 171 -16.46 4.60 2.33
CA ARG A 171 -16.06 5.17 3.64
C ARG A 171 -14.97 4.35 4.32
N GLU A 172 -14.86 3.06 4.03
CA GLU A 172 -13.74 2.25 4.52
C GLU A 172 -12.37 2.75 4.02
N TRP A 173 -12.31 3.59 2.98
CA TRP A 173 -11.05 4.14 2.47
C TRP A 173 -10.66 5.45 3.13
N ASP A 174 -11.51 6.02 3.99
CA ASP A 174 -11.17 7.22 4.78
C ASP A 174 -9.91 6.99 5.63
N GLU A 175 -9.69 5.75 6.10
CA GLU A 175 -8.47 5.38 6.86
C GLU A 175 -7.18 5.36 6.03
N LEU A 176 -7.29 5.46 4.70
CA LEU A 176 -6.16 5.53 3.77
C LEU A 176 -5.76 6.97 3.45
N LEU A 177 -6.56 7.96 3.86
CA LEU A 177 -6.21 9.36 3.69
C LEU A 177 -5.11 9.71 4.71
N PRO A 178 -4.03 10.40 4.30
CA PRO A 178 -3.03 10.88 5.25
C PRO A 178 -3.65 11.84 6.27
N ASP A 179 -3.33 11.65 7.54
CA ASP A 179 -3.73 12.54 8.62
C ASP A 179 -2.49 13.12 9.32
N PRO A 180 -2.12 14.38 9.02
CA PRO A 180 -0.97 15.04 9.63
C PRO A 180 -1.05 15.16 11.15
N GLU A 181 -2.25 15.19 11.74
CA GLU A 181 -2.44 15.34 13.19
C GLU A 181 -2.09 14.05 13.94
N THR A 182 -2.15 12.91 13.26
CA THR A 182 -1.74 11.61 13.82
C THR A 182 -0.32 11.22 13.44
N SER A 183 0.45 12.11 12.81
CA SER A 183 1.84 11.82 12.44
C SER A 183 2.74 11.52 13.65
N TRP A 184 3.76 10.68 13.45
CA TRP A 184 4.67 10.30 14.53
C TRP A 184 5.51 11.49 15.01
N ILE A 185 5.83 12.44 14.13
CA ILE A 185 6.57 13.65 14.51
C ILE A 185 5.76 14.51 15.48
N ARG A 186 4.44 14.65 15.28
CA ARG A 186 3.53 15.31 16.22
C ARG A 186 3.45 14.57 17.54
N ALA A 187 3.40 13.24 17.49
CA ALA A 187 3.24 12.40 18.68
C ALA A 187 4.43 12.47 19.64
N PHE A 188 5.64 12.64 19.11
CA PHE A 188 6.87 12.50 19.89
C PHE A 188 7.70 13.77 20.00
N GLY A 189 7.44 14.79 19.19
CA GLY A 189 8.33 15.93 19.03
C GLY A 189 9.67 15.49 18.41
N GLU A 190 10.24 16.35 17.58
CA GLU A 190 11.69 16.36 17.38
C GLU A 190 12.33 17.28 18.42
#